data_AF-A0A0A9CUW4-F1
#
_entry.id   AF-A0A0A9CUW4-F1
#
_cell.length_a   1.000
_cell.length_b   1.000
_cell.length_c   1.000
_cell.angle_alpha   90.00
_cell.angle_beta   90.00
_cell.angle_gamma   90.00
#
_symmetry.space_group_name_H-M   'P 1'
#
loop_
_entity.id
_entity.type
_entity.pdbx_description
1 polymer ?
#
loop_
_entity_poly.entity_id
_entity_poly.type
_entity_poly.pdbx_seq_one_letter_code
_entity_poly.pdbx_strand_id
1 'polypeptide(L)'
;MKREYEGFKVRINAVVANSRKVPEGGWSLPEGGPCPGNNVRDHAGMVQVITGHDCVTDDSGNKLPCLVYVSREKRPGYDHHKKAGALNALLRTSAILSNAPFILNVDCDHEQ
;
A
#
# COMPACT_ATOMS: atom_id res chain seq x y z
N MET A 1 1.92 24.82 5.49
CA MET A 1 1.66 23.69 6.45
C MET A 1 0.20 23.51 6.87
N LYS A 2 -0.39 24.26 7.84
CA LYS A 2 -1.77 23.95 8.34
C LYS A 2 -2.83 23.94 7.23
N ARG A 3 -2.80 24.93 6.32
CA ARG A 3 -3.75 25.00 5.19
C ARG A 3 -3.59 23.83 4.22
N GLU A 4 -2.36 23.46 3.85
CA GLU A 4 -2.09 22.30 2.98
C GLU A 4 -2.56 21.00 3.62
N TYR A 5 -2.31 20.83 4.92
CA TYR A 5 -2.75 19.67 5.69
C TYR A 5 -4.28 19.54 5.68
N GLU A 6 -5.02 20.62 5.95
CA GLU A 6 -6.48 20.59 5.87
C GLU A 6 -6.97 20.25 4.45
N GLY A 7 -6.31 20.81 3.42
CA GLY A 7 -6.60 20.45 2.03
C GLY A 7 -6.35 18.98 1.73
N PHE A 8 -5.27 18.40 2.25
CA PHE A 8 -4.98 16.97 2.14
C PHE A 8 -6.03 16.11 2.86
N LYS A 9 -6.40 16.47 4.08
CA LYS A 9 -7.43 15.80 4.87
C LYS A 9 -8.78 15.76 4.13
N VAL A 10 -9.17 16.85 3.48
CA VAL A 10 -10.38 16.90 2.65
C VAL A 10 -10.30 15.89 1.49
N ARG A 11 -9.17 15.80 0.78
CA ARG A 11 -8.97 14.83 -0.31
C ARG A 11 -9.07 13.39 0.18
N ILE A 12 -8.43 13.06 1.29
CA ILE A 12 -8.49 11.71 1.88
C ILE A 12 -9.93 11.37 2.29
N ASN A 13 -10.64 12.29 2.95
CA ASN A 13 -12.03 12.07 3.34
C ASN A 13 -12.95 11.86 2.13
N ALA A 14 -12.71 12.55 1.01
CA ALA A 14 -13.45 12.33 -0.22
C ALA A 14 -13.22 10.91 -0.78
N VAL A 15 -11.97 10.43 -0.77
CA VAL A 15 -11.64 9.04 -1.18
C VAL A 15 -12.36 8.03 -0.28
N VAL A 16 -12.33 8.22 1.04
CA VAL A 16 -13.02 7.35 2.01
C VAL A 16 -14.53 7.36 1.81
N ALA A 17 -15.13 8.52 1.54
CA ALA A 17 -16.56 8.61 1.26
C ALA A 17 -16.94 7.83 -0.01
N ASN A 18 -16.14 7.97 -1.07
CA ASN A 18 -16.34 7.27 -2.34
C ASN A 18 -16.11 5.76 -2.23
N SER A 19 -15.21 5.31 -1.35
CA SER A 19 -14.91 3.88 -1.18
C SER A 19 -15.98 3.08 -0.44
N ARG A 20 -16.99 3.74 0.15
CA ARG A 20 -18.08 3.08 0.90
C ARG A 20 -19.03 2.28 0.00
N LYS A 21 -19.16 2.67 -1.27
CA LYS A 21 -20.02 1.98 -2.23
C LYS A 21 -19.14 1.35 -3.30
N VAL A 22 -19.09 0.02 -3.32
CA VAL A 22 -18.40 -0.72 -4.38
C VAL A 22 -19.17 -0.54 -5.70
N PRO A 23 -18.51 -0.18 -6.82
CA PRO A 23 -19.16 -0.12 -8.12
C PRO A 23 -19.66 -1.51 -8.56
N GLU A 24 -20.73 -1.57 -9.34
CA GLU A 24 -21.31 -2.86 -9.79
C GLU A 24 -20.32 -3.71 -10.61
N GLY A 25 -19.45 -3.08 -11.39
CA GLY A 25 -18.36 -3.74 -12.14
C GLY A 25 -17.07 -3.97 -11.34
N GLY A 26 -17.05 -3.66 -10.05
CA GLY A 26 -15.84 -3.64 -9.23
C GLY A 26 -15.03 -2.35 -9.39
N TRP A 27 -13.90 -2.28 -8.69
CA TRP A 27 -12.98 -1.15 -8.79
C TRP A 27 -12.20 -1.20 -10.09
N SER A 28 -11.89 -0.02 -10.63
CA SER A 28 -11.00 0.16 -11.77
C SER A 28 -9.78 0.98 -11.36
N LEU A 29 -8.67 0.71 -12.02
CA LEU A 29 -7.45 1.48 -11.90
C LEU A 29 -7.59 2.81 -12.67
N PRO A 30 -6.79 3.84 -12.34
CA PRO A 30 -6.79 5.11 -13.07
C PRO A 30 -6.58 4.96 -14.59
N GLU A 31 -5.79 3.98 -15.01
CA GLU A 31 -5.53 3.61 -16.41
C GLU A 31 -6.69 2.88 -17.10
N GLY A 32 -7.79 2.61 -16.41
CA GLY A 32 -9.02 2.05 -16.96
C GLY A 32 -9.17 0.52 -16.88
N GLY A 33 -8.15 -0.21 -16.44
CA GLY A 33 -8.23 -1.67 -16.22
C GLY A 33 -8.95 -2.04 -14.91
N PRO A 34 -9.50 -3.27 -14.78
CA PRO A 34 -10.09 -3.71 -13.53
C PRO A 34 -9.02 -3.84 -12.44
N CYS A 35 -9.36 -3.47 -11.20
CA CYS A 35 -8.47 -3.64 -10.07
C CYS A 35 -8.20 -5.14 -9.84
N PRO A 36 -6.93 -5.58 -9.82
CA PRO A 36 -6.58 -6.99 -9.58
C PRO A 36 -7.03 -7.49 -8.20
N GLY A 37 -7.28 -6.58 -7.25
CA GLY A 37 -7.76 -6.88 -5.91
C GLY A 37 -9.29 -6.98 -5.76
N ASN A 38 -10.08 -6.97 -6.84
CA ASN A 38 -11.55 -6.99 -6.76
C ASN A 38 -12.11 -8.25 -6.05
N ASN A 39 -11.44 -9.39 -6.19
CA ASN A 39 -11.78 -10.59 -5.42
C ASN A 39 -10.81 -10.78 -4.25
N VAL A 40 -11.25 -10.44 -3.05
CA VAL A 40 -10.42 -10.50 -1.82
C VAL A 40 -9.96 -11.91 -1.43
N ARG A 41 -10.55 -12.96 -2.02
CA ARG A 41 -10.19 -14.38 -1.79
C ARG A 41 -9.35 -14.99 -2.91
N ASP A 42 -9.30 -14.34 -4.07
CA ASP A 42 -8.61 -14.83 -5.25
C ASP A 42 -8.04 -13.65 -6.05
N HIS A 43 -6.80 -13.28 -5.77
CA HIS A 43 -6.10 -12.22 -6.48
C HIS A 43 -4.60 -12.46 -6.48
N ALA A 44 -3.95 -12.02 -7.56
CA ALA A 44 -2.49 -12.03 -7.66
C ALA A 44 -1.84 -11.07 -6.64
N GLY A 45 -0.57 -11.35 -6.31
CA GLY A 45 0.23 -10.43 -5.53
C GLY A 45 0.49 -9.12 -6.28
N MET A 46 0.62 -8.02 -5.54
CA MET A 46 0.92 -6.69 -6.09
C MET A 46 2.09 -6.08 -5.34
N VAL A 47 3.03 -5.49 -6.07
CA VAL A 47 4.11 -4.69 -5.50
C VAL A 47 4.16 -3.37 -6.26
N GLN A 48 4.03 -2.27 -5.53
CA GLN A 48 4.09 -0.92 -6.10
C GLN A 48 5.14 -0.10 -5.33
N VAL A 49 6.09 0.47 -6.07
CA VAL A 49 7.08 1.40 -5.53
C VAL A 49 6.51 2.81 -5.70
N ILE A 50 6.11 3.46 -4.60
CA ILE A 50 5.36 4.72 -4.63
C ILE A 50 6.29 5.93 -4.79
N THR A 51 7.41 5.95 -4.06
CA THR A 51 8.40 7.05 -4.15
C THR A 51 9.60 6.71 -5.05
N GLY A 52 9.51 5.61 -5.80
CA GLY A 52 10.38 5.21 -6.92
C GLY A 52 11.85 4.91 -6.59
N HIS A 53 12.57 4.39 -7.59
CA HIS A 53 14.03 4.30 -7.60
C HIS A 53 14.68 5.64 -7.96
N ASP A 54 13.98 6.49 -8.71
CA ASP A 54 14.44 7.83 -9.10
C ASP A 54 14.39 8.85 -7.95
N CYS A 55 13.98 8.41 -6.76
CA CYS A 55 13.85 9.18 -5.53
C CYS A 55 13.00 10.44 -5.71
N VAL A 56 11.73 10.42 -5.27
CA VAL A 56 10.99 11.68 -5.09
C VAL A 56 11.79 12.58 -4.14
N THR A 57 12.01 13.84 -4.54
CA THR A 57 12.69 14.82 -3.70
C THR A 57 11.68 15.70 -2.97
N ASP A 58 12.02 16.12 -1.75
CA ASP A 58 11.29 17.18 -1.07
C ASP A 58 11.54 18.56 -1.72
N ASP A 59 10.85 19.59 -1.22
CA ASP A 59 10.99 20.98 -1.70
C ASP A 59 12.41 21.56 -1.51
N SER A 60 13.23 20.92 -0.68
CA SER A 60 14.64 21.28 -0.45
C SER A 60 15.61 20.47 -1.31
N GLY A 61 15.11 19.58 -2.17
CA GLY A 61 15.91 18.72 -3.04
C GLY A 61 16.46 17.45 -2.35
N ASN A 62 16.05 17.15 -1.12
CA ASN A 62 16.48 15.94 -0.43
C ASN A 62 15.67 14.73 -0.92
N LYS A 63 16.33 13.60 -1.10
CA LYS A 63 15.69 12.34 -1.49
C LYS A 63 14.81 11.82 -0.35
N LEU A 64 13.54 11.52 -0.66
CA LEU A 64 12.64 10.85 0.26
C LEU A 64 12.93 9.35 0.35
N PRO A 65 12.64 8.71 1.50
CA PRO A 65 12.72 7.25 1.62
C PRO A 65 11.83 6.52 0.61
N CYS A 66 12.26 5.34 0.19
CA CYS A 66 11.48 4.46 -0.69
C CYS A 66 10.28 3.86 0.07
N LEU A 67 9.07 4.17 -0.39
CA LEU A 67 7.82 3.61 0.10
C LEU A 67 7.34 2.53 -0.87
N VAL A 68 7.20 1.30 -0.36
CA VAL A 68 6.76 0.15 -1.14
C VAL A 68 5.44 -0.37 -0.58
N TYR A 69 4.42 -0.41 -1.41
CA TYR A 69 3.16 -1.09 -1.12
C TYR A 69 3.24 -2.55 -1.59
N VAL A 70 2.85 -3.47 -0.71
CA VAL A 70 2.83 -4.91 -1.00
C VAL A 70 1.47 -5.49 -0.62
N SER A 71 0.79 -6.09 -1.60
CA SER A 71 -0.35 -6.98 -1.37
C SER A 71 0.04 -8.40 -1.70
N ARG A 72 -0.32 -9.35 -0.82
CA ARG A 72 -0.01 -10.77 -1.03
C ARG A 72 -1.01 -11.40 -1.97
N GLU A 73 -0.53 -12.37 -2.74
CA GLU A 73 -1.42 -13.29 -3.45
C GLU A 73 -2.32 -14.05 -2.46
N LYS A 74 -3.57 -14.25 -2.85
CA LYS A 74 -4.51 -15.14 -2.16
C LYS A 74 -5.20 -16.03 -3.18
N ARG A 75 -5.40 -17.29 -2.81
CA ARG A 75 -6.09 -18.32 -3.59
C ARG A 75 -7.02 -19.12 -2.69
N PRO A 76 -8.21 -19.52 -3.16
CA PRO A 76 -9.09 -20.40 -2.40
C PRO A 76 -8.39 -21.70 -2.02
N GLY A 77 -8.63 -22.19 -0.80
CA GLY A 77 -8.04 -23.44 -0.29
C GLY A 77 -6.66 -23.30 0.37
N TYR A 78 -6.07 -22.11 0.40
CA TYR A 78 -4.80 -21.85 1.07
C TYR A 78 -5.00 -21.04 2.35
N ASP A 79 -4.38 -21.46 3.46
CA ASP A 79 -4.31 -20.62 4.66
C ASP A 79 -3.28 -19.49 4.44
N HIS A 80 -3.62 -18.30 4.91
CA HIS A 80 -2.83 -17.09 4.73
C HIS A 80 -2.20 -16.57 6.03
N HIS A 81 -2.41 -17.26 7.17
CA HIS A 81 -1.77 -17.00 8.46
C HIS A 81 -1.88 -15.53 8.95
N LYS A 82 -2.96 -14.83 8.56
CA LYS A 82 -3.29 -13.46 8.99
C LYS A 82 -2.05 -12.54 9.04
N LYS A 83 -1.73 -11.98 10.23
CA LYS A 83 -0.61 -11.05 10.46
C LYS A 83 0.76 -11.71 10.31
N ALA A 84 0.93 -12.94 10.81
CA ALA A 84 2.20 -13.66 10.70
C ALA A 84 2.58 -13.89 9.24
N GLY A 85 1.62 -14.28 8.40
CA GLY A 85 1.84 -14.43 6.97
C GLY A 85 2.15 -13.11 6.25
N ALA A 86 1.56 -11.99 6.71
CA ALA A 86 1.83 -10.67 6.16
C ALA A 86 3.26 -10.20 6.49
N LEU A 87 3.67 -10.32 7.75
CA LEU A 87 5.03 -9.96 8.19
C LEU A 87 6.09 -10.81 7.48
N ASN A 88 5.89 -12.13 7.39
CA ASN A 88 6.83 -13.01 6.67
C ASN A 88 6.96 -12.66 5.18
N ALA A 89 5.89 -12.21 4.54
CA ALA A 89 5.96 -11.73 3.16
C ALA A 89 6.76 -10.42 3.06
N LEU A 90 6.50 -9.46 3.96
CA LEU A 90 7.24 -8.20 4.01
C LEU A 90 8.74 -8.42 4.23
N LEU A 91 9.12 -9.34 5.12
CA LEU A 91 10.52 -9.73 5.34
C LEU A 91 11.19 -10.21 4.06
N ARG A 92 10.54 -11.13 3.33
CA ARG A 92 11.06 -11.69 2.08
C ARG A 92 11.14 -10.64 0.97
N THR A 93 10.14 -9.78 0.83
CA THR A 93 10.17 -8.69 -0.14
C THR A 93 11.26 -7.68 0.19
N SER A 94 11.42 -7.32 1.47
CA SER A 94 12.47 -6.41 1.94
C SER A 94 13.88 -6.96 1.66
N ALA A 95 14.11 -8.25 1.90
CA ALA A 95 15.38 -8.91 1.61
C ALA A 95 15.83 -8.78 0.14
N ILE A 96 14.86 -8.71 -0.79
CA ILE A 96 15.14 -8.54 -2.23
C ILE A 96 15.30 -7.06 -2.60
N LEU A 97 14.46 -6.18 -2.04
CA LEU A 97 14.41 -4.78 -2.45
C LEU A 97 15.49 -3.90 -1.81
N SER A 98 15.79 -4.09 -0.53
CA SER A 98 16.72 -3.23 0.23
C SER A 98 17.73 -3.98 1.09
N ASN A 99 17.41 -5.21 1.50
CA ASN A 99 18.25 -6.08 2.33
C ASN A 99 18.79 -5.39 3.59
N ALA A 100 17.95 -4.62 4.28
CA ALA A 100 18.34 -3.90 5.49
C ALA A 100 18.71 -4.86 6.64
N PRO A 101 19.75 -4.56 7.44
CA PRO A 101 20.20 -5.42 8.54
C PRO A 101 19.27 -5.39 9.76
N PHE A 102 18.41 -4.39 9.86
CA PHE A 102 17.46 -4.19 10.95
C PHE A 102 16.06 -3.94 10.41
N ILE A 103 15.05 -4.41 11.14
CA ILE A 103 13.65 -4.31 10.74
C ILE A 103 12.85 -3.82 11.94
N LEU A 104 12.12 -2.73 11.74
CA LEU A 104 11.19 -2.17 12.71
C LEU A 104 9.75 -2.52 12.28
N ASN A 105 9.01 -3.20 13.14
CA ASN A 105 7.60 -3.51 12.93
C ASN A 105 6.73 -2.57 13.77
N VAL A 106 5.70 -1.98 13.15
CA VAL A 106 4.80 -1.00 13.77
C VAL A 106 3.36 -1.34 13.39
N ASP A 107 2.41 -1.26 14.32
CA ASP A 107 0.99 -1.41 14.02
C ASP A 107 0.32 -0.06 13.73
N CYS A 108 -0.79 -0.07 13.01
CA CYS A 108 -1.45 1.15 12.52
C CYS A 108 -2.01 2.07 13.63
N ASP A 109 -2.09 1.59 14.87
CA ASP A 109 -2.64 2.30 16.03
C ASP A 109 -1.55 2.81 17.00
N HIS A 110 -0.27 2.65 16.67
CA HIS A 110 0.86 3.00 17.54
C HIS A 110 1.16 4.50 17.62
N GLU A 111 0.38 5.35 16.97
CA GLU A 111 0.45 6.81 17.12
C GLU A 111 -0.92 7.36 17.52
N GLN A 112 -1.12 7.46 18.84
CA GLN A 112 -2.14 8.27 19.50
C GLN A 112 -1.48 9.29 20.42
#